data_AF-A0A0D0L621-F1
#
_entry.id   AF-A0A0D0L621-F1
#
_cell.length_a   1.000
_cell.length_b   1.000
_cell.length_c   1.000
_cell.angle_alpha   90.00
_cell.angle_beta   90.00
_cell.angle_gamma   90.00
#
_symmetry.space_group_name_H-M   'P 1'
#
loop_
_entity.id
_entity.type
_entity.pdbx_description
1 polymer ?
#
loop_
_entity_poly.entity_id
_entity_poly.type
_entity_poly.pdbx_seq_one_letter_code
_entity_poly.pdbx_strand_id
1 'polypeptide(L)' 'MRRFPKKPRNGEEVGGGHFVFRRGDSTGRIRPCMWPFEHPSYDSALTEAARLFHEYGGTYDILSVCGQVAPMPLEAGE' A
#
# COMPACT_ATOMS: atom_id res chain seq x y z
N MET A 1 18.65 6.12 11.67
CA MET A 1 17.79 4.92 11.51
C MET A 1 16.40 5.36 11.09
N ARG A 2 15.96 5.03 9.88
CA ARG A 2 14.64 5.41 9.34
C ARG A 2 13.59 4.53 10.04
N ARG A 3 12.75 5.13 10.89
CA ARG A 3 11.74 4.43 11.69
C ARG A 3 10.77 3.69 10.77
N PHE A 4 10.79 2.37 10.84
CA PHE A 4 9.70 1.50 10.37
C PHE A 4 8.43 1.92 11.14
N PRO A 5 7.30 2.18 10.48
CA PRO A 5 6.04 2.33 11.18
C PRO A 5 5.73 0.99 11.86
N LYS A 6 6.02 0.91 13.16
CA LYS A 6 5.71 -0.28 13.98
C LYS A 6 4.19 -0.49 14.15
N LYS A 7 3.39 0.47 13.70
CA LYS A 7 1.93 0.48 13.79
C LYS A 7 1.36 0.93 12.45
N PRO A 8 0.26 0.31 11.97
CA PRO A 8 -0.50 0.82 10.84
C PRO A 8 -0.89 2.28 11.05
N ARG A 9 -0.99 3.07 9.97
CA ARG A 9 -1.55 4.42 10.02
C ARG A 9 -3.07 4.34 10.22
N ASN A 10 -3.68 5.46 10.62
CA ASN A 10 -5.13 5.53 10.69
C ASN A 10 -5.74 5.25 9.31
N GLY A 11 -6.66 4.28 9.24
CA GLY A 11 -7.30 3.86 7.99
C GLY A 11 -6.50 2.86 7.15
N GLU A 12 -5.30 2.49 7.58
CA GLU A 12 -4.45 1.48 6.93
C GLU A 12 -4.72 0.09 7.54
N GLU A 13 -4.77 -0.93 6.69
CA GLU A 13 -4.82 -2.34 7.08
C GLU A 13 -3.68 -3.09 6.40
N VAL A 14 -2.66 -3.44 7.18
CA VAL A 14 -1.50 -4.21 6.68
C VAL A 14 -1.94 -5.63 6.36
N GLY A 15 -1.62 -6.10 5.16
CA GLY A 15 -2.13 -7.36 4.61
C GLY A 15 -3.46 -7.24 3.86
N GLY A 16 -4.00 -6.02 3.69
CA GLY A 16 -5.24 -5.77 2.94
C GLY A 16 -5.10 -5.97 1.42
N GLY A 17 -3.87 -5.97 0.87
CA GLY A 17 -3.61 -6.32 -0.52
C GLY A 17 -3.87 -5.22 -1.55
N HIS A 18 -4.34 -4.03 -1.15
CA HIS A 18 -4.53 -2.88 -2.03
C HIS A 18 -3.63 -1.71 -1.59
N PHE A 19 -2.77 -1.24 -2.47
CA PHE A 19 -1.70 -0.31 -2.16
C PHE A 19 -1.83 1.01 -2.92
N VAL A 20 -1.63 2.13 -2.24
CA VAL A 20 -1.64 3.46 -2.85
C VAL A 20 -0.21 3.97 -3.08
N PHE A 21 0.13 4.24 -4.33
CA PHE A 21 1.44 4.74 -4.74
C PHE A 21 1.34 6.07 -5.50
N ARG A 22 2.19 7.04 -5.15
CA ARG A 22 2.34 8.27 -5.93
C ARG A 22 3.24 8.02 -7.15
N ARG A 23 2.89 8.58 -8.32
CA ARG A 23 3.74 8.64 -9.52
C ARG A 23 4.65 9.86 -9.49
N GLY A 24 5.84 9.75 -10.08
CA GLY A 24 6.80 10.83 -10.18
C GLY A 24 6.40 11.83 -11.25
N ASP A 25 6.37 13.11 -10.89
CA ASP A 25 5.84 14.17 -11.76
C ASP A 25 6.59 14.33 -13.10
N SER A 26 7.87 13.93 -13.16
CA SER A 26 8.70 14.07 -14.37
C SER A 26 8.77 12.83 -15.27
N THR A 27 8.82 11.64 -14.68
CA THR A 27 9.00 10.37 -15.44
C THR A 27 7.71 9.58 -15.54
N GLY A 28 6.68 9.98 -14.80
CA GLY A 28 5.48 9.19 -14.59
C GLY A 28 5.73 7.89 -13.85
N ARG A 29 6.96 7.47 -13.50
CA ARG A 29 7.16 6.17 -12.83
C ARG A 29 6.57 6.16 -11.43
N ILE A 30 6.12 4.99 -10.95
CA ILE A 30 5.78 4.82 -9.53
C ILE A 30 6.97 5.27 -8.69
N ARG A 31 6.74 6.20 -7.75
CA ARG A 31 7.77 6.56 -6.78
C ARG A 31 7.85 5.43 -5.77
N PRO A 32 9.00 4.75 -5.65
CA PRO A 32 9.17 3.73 -4.62
C PRO A 32 9.10 4.41 -3.25
N CYS A 33 7.97 4.25 -2.57
CA CYS A 33 7.84 4.58 -1.16
C CYS A 33 8.19 3.32 -0.36
N MET A 34 8.95 3.46 0.73
CA MET A 34 9.27 2.30 1.57
C MET A 34 8.03 1.79 2.33
N TRP A 35 6.98 2.60 2.42
CA TRP A 35 5.77 2.35 3.20
C TRP A 35 4.57 2.94 2.46
N PRO A 36 4.02 2.24 1.44
CA PRO A 36 2.74 2.65 0.85
C PRO A 36 1.65 2.62 1.92
N PHE A 37 0.53 3.28 1.64
CA PHE A 37 -0.70 2.99 2.38
C PHE A 37 -1.26 1.68 1.84
N GLU A 38 -1.62 0.76 2.73
CA GLU A 38 -2.29 -0.48 2.41
C GLU A 38 -3.72 -0.48 2.95
N HIS A 39 -4.66 -0.97 2.16
CA HIS A 39 -6.08 -0.95 2.48
C HIS A 39 -6.72 -2.32 2.22
N PRO A 40 -7.81 -2.64 2.94
CA PRO A 40 -8.49 -3.93 2.82
C PRO A 40 -9.35 -4.05 1.56
N SER A 41 -9.55 -2.97 0.81
CA SER A 41 -10.36 -2.98 -0.42
C SER A 41 -9.86 -1.96 -1.43
N TYR A 42 -10.21 -2.18 -2.69
CA TYR A 42 -9.97 -1.21 -3.75
C TYR A 42 -10.64 0.14 -3.48
N ASP A 43 -11.90 0.14 -2.99
CA ASP A 43 -12.66 1.38 -2.76
C ASP A 43 -12.08 2.22 -1.62
N SER A 44 -11.59 1.57 -0.55
CA SER A 44 -10.89 2.28 0.53
C SER A 44 -9.52 2.80 0.09
N ALA A 45 -8.79 2.05 -0.74
CA ALA A 45 -7.56 2.54 -1.37
C ALA A 45 -7.82 3.74 -2.31
N LEU A 46 -8.93 3.71 -3.07
CA LEU A 46 -9.35 4.82 -3.93
C LEU A 46 -9.69 6.06 -3.12
N THR A 47 -10.38 5.89 -2.00
CA THR A 47 -10.67 6.97 -1.05
C THR A 47 -9.38 7.59 -0.51
N GLU A 48 -8.40 6.77 -0.12
CA GLU A 48 -7.10 7.25 0.34
C GLU A 48 -6.32 7.97 -0.77
N ALA A 49 -6.31 7.43 -1.99
CA ALA A 49 -5.68 8.08 -3.13
C ALA A 49 -6.29 9.47 -3.42
N ALA A 50 -7.62 9.59 -3.35
CA ALA A 50 -8.32 10.86 -3.50
C ALA A 50 -7.97 11.85 -2.37
N ARG A 51 -7.90 11.38 -1.13
CA ARG A 51 -7.47 12.18 0.03
C ARG A 51 -6.06 12.74 -0.17
N LEU A 52 -5.12 11.89 -0.57
CA LEU A 52 -3.72 12.27 -0.81
C LEU A 52 -3.58 13.21 -2.01
N PHE A 53 -4.35 13.00 -3.08
CA PHE A 53 -4.41 13.92 -4.20
C PHE A 53 -4.89 15.31 -3.76
N HIS A 54 -5.94 15.39 -2.94
CA HIS A 54 -6.44 16.67 -2.47
C HIS A 54 -5.43 17.38 -1.55
N GLU A 55 -4.72 16.64 -0.70
CA GLU A 55 -3.76 17.20 0.24
C GLU A 55 -2.42 17.60 -0.41
N TYR A 56 -1.93 16.84 -1.38
CA TYR A 56 -0.56 16.97 -1.90
C TYR A 56 -0.46 17.11 -3.43
N GLY A 57 -1.57 16.99 -4.16
CA GLY A 57 -1.58 16.96 -5.63
C GLY A 57 -0.84 15.78 -6.23
N GLY A 58 -0.66 15.80 -7.56
CA GLY A 58 0.07 14.77 -8.30
C GLY A 58 -0.83 13.64 -8.81
N THR A 59 -0.24 12.49 -9.11
CA THR A 59 -0.96 11.32 -9.62
C THR A 59 -0.70 10.12 -8.72
N TYR A 60 -1.75 9.36 -8.42
CA TYR A 60 -1.70 8.18 -7.58
C TYR A 60 -2.30 7.00 -8.31
N ASP A 61 -1.64 5.84 -8.21
CA ASP A 61 -2.17 4.57 -8.67
C ASP A 61 -2.52 3.68 -7.48
N ILE A 62 -3.54 2.86 -7.68
CA ILE A 62 -3.90 1.78 -6.76
C ILE A 62 -3.44 0.48 -7.40
N LEU A 63 -2.55 -0.23 -6.71
CA LEU A 63 -2.08 -1.54 -7.13
C LEU A 63 -2.69 -2.58 -6.20
N SER A 64 -3.26 -3.65 -6.78
CA SER A 64 -3.88 -4.73 -6.03
C SER A 64 -3.11 -6.02 -6.21
N VAL A 65 -2.97 -6.80 -5.14
CA VAL A 65 -2.40 -8.14 -5.19
C VAL A 65 -3.43 -9.07 -5.82
N CYS A 66 -3.15 -9.55 -7.02
CA CYS A 66 -3.99 -10.53 -7.71
C CYS A 66 -3.55 -11.98 -7.50
N GLY A 67 -2.41 -12.19 -6.84
CA GLY A 67 -1.86 -13.51 -6.56
C GLY A 67 -0.67 -13.42 -5.61
N GLN A 68 -0.58 -14.38 -4.70
CA GLN A 68 0.50 -14.48 -3.72
C GLN A 68 0.98 -15.92 -3.63
N VAL A 69 2.29 -16.11 -3.59
CA VAL A 69 2.92 -17.39 -3.26
C VAL A 69 3.50 -17.25 -1.86
N ALA A 70 3.04 -18.08 -0.94
CA ALA A 70 3.55 -18.15 0.43
C ALA A 70 4.03 -19.59 0.72
N PRO A 71 5.06 -19.76 1.56
CA PRO A 71 5.42 -21.08 2.05
C PRO A 71 4.25 -21.66 2.86
N MET A 72 3.97 -22.95 2.66
CA MET A 72 3.04 -23.69 3.52
C MET A 72 3.52 -23.61 4.97
N PRO A 73 2.63 -23.45 5.96
CA PRO A 73 3.01 -23.59 7.36
C PRO A 73 3.68 -24.95 7.54
N LEU A 74 4.83 -24.99 8.22
CA LEU A 74 5.37 -26.27 8.68
C LEU A 74 4.31 -26.84 9.65
N GLU A 75 3.66 -27.93 9.28
CA GLU A 75 2.84 -28.70 10.20
C GLU A 75 3.73 -29.03 11.41
N ALA A 76 3.39 -28.46 12.57
CA ALA A 76 4.09 -28.76 13.81
C ALA A 76 3.77 -30.21 14.17
N GLY A 77 4.71 -31.11 13.89
CA GLY A 77 4.61 -32.51 14.29
C GLY A 77 4.46 -32.64 15.81
N GLU A 78 3.57 -33.56 16.22
CA GLU A 78 3.27 -33.97 17.60
C GLU A 78 4.51 -34.34 18.42
#